data_AF-A0A4T2GY33-F1
#
_entry.id   AF-A0A4T2GY33-F1
#
_cell.length_a   1.000
_cell.length_b   1.000
_cell.length_c   1.000
_cell.angle_alpha   90.00
_cell.angle_beta   90.00
_cell.angle_gamma   90.00
#
_symmetry.space_group_name_H-M   'P 1'
#
loop_
_entity.id
_entity.type
_entity.pdbx_description
1 polymer ?
#
loop_
_entity_poly.entity_id
_entity_poly.type
_entity_poly.pdbx_seq_one_letter_code
_entity_poly.pdbx_strand_id
1 'polypeptide(L)'
;MKLYVQFMIILVFSFLGEAISTIFYLPIPGSIIGLILLFLALEFKLIRLRHIHTVGNFLLANMTILFLPAAVGIMERFDAIKDYLLPIIVVILGAIFLNILVIGFVVQFVKQKFEGDYIDTEGIHD
;
A
#
# COMPACT_ATOMS: atom_id res chain seq x y z
N MET A 1 -24.07 2.34 6.50
CA MET A 1 -23.60 2.53 7.89
C MET A 1 -23.20 3.97 8.05
N LYS A 2 -23.33 4.52 9.27
CA LYS A 2 -22.85 5.88 9.56
C LYS A 2 -21.32 5.95 9.36
N LEU A 3 -20.81 7.06 8.84
CA LEU A 3 -19.41 7.19 8.41
C LEU A 3 -18.41 6.89 9.53
N TYR A 4 -18.67 7.39 10.74
CA TYR A 4 -17.81 7.13 11.90
C TYR A 4 -17.65 5.63 12.22
N VAL A 5 -18.68 4.80 11.99
CA VAL A 5 -18.59 3.35 12.21
C VAL A 5 -17.64 2.72 11.19
N GLN A 6 -17.72 3.14 9.93
CA GLN A 6 -16.81 2.65 8.89
C GLN A 6 -15.36 2.99 9.22
N PHE A 7 -15.13 4.21 9.69
CA PHE A 7 -13.82 4.68 10.13
C PHE A 7 -13.28 3.89 11.33
N MET A 8 -14.13 3.68 12.34
CA MET A 8 -13.76 2.89 13.52
C MET A 8 -13.40 1.46 13.18
N ILE A 9 -14.10 0.83 12.23
CA ILE A 9 -13.75 -0.52 11.76
C ILE A 9 -12.31 -0.51 11.22
N ILE A 10 -12.00 0.39 10.28
CA ILE A 10 -10.64 0.48 9.70
C ILE A 10 -9.58 0.72 10.78
N LEU A 11 -9.84 1.62 11.73
CA LEU A 11 -8.91 1.90 12.82
C LEU A 11 -8.72 0.73 13.79
N VAL A 12 -9.78 -0.01 14.12
CA VAL A 12 -9.68 -1.19 14.98
C VAL A 12 -8.80 -2.26 14.34
N PHE A 13 -8.96 -2.54 13.06
CA PHE A 13 -8.09 -3.50 12.36
C PHE A 13 -6.64 -3.02 12.29
N SER A 14 -6.42 -1.73 12.02
CA SER A 14 -5.08 -1.13 12.02
C SER A 14 -4.41 -1.25 13.39
N PHE A 15 -5.15 -0.94 14.47
CA PHE A 15 -4.65 -1.04 15.84
C PHE A 15 -4.39 -2.49 16.27
N LEU A 16 -5.26 -3.43 15.90
CA LEU A 16 -5.03 -4.86 16.15
C LEU A 16 -3.78 -5.36 15.43
N GLY A 17 -3.56 -4.95 14.19
CA GLY A 17 -2.35 -5.27 13.44
C GLY A 17 -1.08 -4.73 14.11
N GLU A 18 -1.14 -3.50 14.62
CA GLU A 18 -0.05 -2.89 15.41
C GLU A 18 0.21 -3.62 16.72
N ALA A 19 -0.84 -3.96 17.45
CA ALA A 19 -0.73 -4.74 18.68
C ALA A 19 -0.08 -6.11 18.41
N ILE A 20 -0.49 -6.80 17.35
CA ILE A 20 0.09 -8.09 16.96
C ILE A 20 1.56 -7.93 16.57
N SER A 21 1.89 -6.94 15.73
CA SER A 21 3.27 -6.69 15.33
C SER A 21 4.18 -6.43 16.54
N THR A 22 3.70 -5.61 17.47
CA THR A 22 4.45 -5.22 18.68
C THR A 22 4.60 -6.39 19.66
N ILE A 23 3.53 -7.15 19.92
CA ILE A 23 3.54 -8.25 20.90
C ILE A 23 4.43 -9.41 20.42
N PHE A 24 4.38 -9.73 19.13
CA PHE A 24 5.13 -10.85 18.56
C PHE A 24 6.48 -10.43 17.95
N TYR A 25 6.84 -9.14 18.03
CA TYR A 25 8.08 -8.57 17.47
C TYR A 25 8.27 -8.93 15.98
N LEU A 26 7.22 -8.79 15.18
CA LEU A 26 7.31 -9.11 13.76
C LEU A 26 8.11 -8.03 13.01
N PRO A 27 8.91 -8.40 11.99
CA PRO A 27 9.63 -7.46 11.14
C PRO A 27 8.73 -6.72 10.13
N ILE A 28 7.40 -6.84 10.25
CA ILE A 28 6.41 -6.30 9.33
C ILE A 28 5.64 -5.19 10.05
N PRO A 29 5.45 -4.00 9.43
CA PRO A 29 4.65 -2.93 10.01
C PRO A 29 3.24 -3.42 10.37
N GLY A 30 2.76 -3.05 11.55
CA GLY A 30 1.45 -3.49 12.02
C GLY A 30 0.29 -3.08 11.14
N SER A 31 0.40 -1.94 10.44
CA SER A 31 -0.59 -1.51 9.45
C SER A 31 -0.80 -2.51 8.30
N ILE A 32 0.26 -3.21 7.87
CA ILE A 32 0.18 -4.26 6.85
C ILE A 32 -0.54 -5.49 7.41
N ILE A 33 -0.26 -5.85 8.66
CA ILE A 33 -0.96 -6.94 9.35
C ILE A 33 -2.46 -6.58 9.49
N GLY A 34 -2.77 -5.36 9.88
CA GLY A 34 -4.14 -4.85 9.98
C GLY A 34 -4.89 -4.91 8.65
N LEU A 35 -4.22 -4.60 7.54
CA LEU A 35 -4.77 -4.75 6.19
C LEU A 35 -5.09 -6.22 5.87
N ILE A 36 -4.18 -7.15 6.18
CA ILE A 36 -4.40 -8.59 5.98
C ILE A 36 -5.57 -9.07 6.83
N LEU A 37 -5.69 -8.64 8.09
CA LEU A 37 -6.80 -9.00 8.97
C LEU A 37 -8.14 -8.46 8.45
N LEU A 38 -8.17 -7.21 7.98
CA LEU A 38 -9.35 -6.62 7.36
C LEU A 38 -9.74 -7.36 6.09
N PHE A 39 -8.76 -7.72 5.26
CA PHE A 39 -8.96 -8.52 4.06
C PHE A 39 -9.56 -9.88 4.39
N LEU A 40 -9.00 -10.61 5.36
CA LEU A 40 -9.56 -11.88 5.82
C LEU A 40 -10.98 -11.72 6.38
N ALA A 41 -11.26 -10.63 7.12
CA ALA A 41 -12.62 -10.36 7.63
C ALA A 41 -13.63 -10.08 6.50
N LEU A 42 -13.20 -9.48 5.39
CA LEU A 42 -14.01 -9.31 4.18
C LEU A 42 -14.22 -10.65 3.45
N GLU A 43 -13.16 -11.44 3.32
CA GLU A 43 -13.17 -12.75 2.66
C GLU A 43 -14.08 -13.75 3.37
N PHE A 44 -13.97 -13.84 4.70
CA PHE A 44 -14.85 -14.66 5.54
C PHE A 44 -16.26 -14.06 5.72
N LYS A 45 -16.57 -12.94 5.06
CA LYS A 45 -17.85 -12.23 5.12
C LYS A 45 -18.27 -11.81 6.55
N LEU A 46 -17.33 -11.76 7.49
CA LEU A 46 -17.55 -11.17 8.83
C LEU A 46 -17.94 -9.69 8.69
N ILE A 47 -17.36 -9.03 7.68
CA ILE A 47 -17.66 -7.65 7.31
C ILE A 47 -17.94 -7.62 5.81
N ARG A 48 -19.02 -6.97 5.40
CA ARG A 48 -19.30 -6.64 3.99
C ARG A 48 -18.55 -5.38 3.57
N LEU A 49 -18.08 -5.34 2.33
CA LEU A 49 -17.37 -4.19 1.73
C LEU A 49 -18.12 -2.86 1.92
N ARG A 50 -19.46 -2.86 1.82
CA ARG A 50 -20.31 -1.67 2.06
C ARG A 50 -20.12 -1.03 3.44
N HIS A 51 -19.57 -1.75 4.42
CA HIS A 51 -19.32 -1.25 5.78
C HIS A 51 -18.03 -0.44 5.90
N ILE A 52 -17.14 -0.47 4.91
CA ILE A 52 -15.90 0.30 4.91
C ILE A 52 -15.69 1.14 3.64
N HIS A 53 -16.42 0.84 2.56
CA HIS A 53 -16.16 1.37 1.22
C HIS A 53 -16.16 2.90 1.14
N THR A 54 -17.14 3.58 1.75
CA THR A 54 -17.27 5.04 1.63
C THR A 54 -16.11 5.75 2.31
N VAL A 55 -15.77 5.35 3.54
CA VAL A 55 -14.67 5.97 4.28
C VAL A 55 -13.32 5.52 3.74
N GLY A 56 -13.18 4.25 3.37
CA GLY A 56 -11.96 3.74 2.74
C GLY A 56 -11.61 4.53 1.47
N ASN A 57 -12.57 4.73 0.57
CA ASN A 57 -12.35 5.54 -0.64
C ASN A 57 -12.06 7.00 -0.32
N PHE A 58 -12.71 7.58 0.70
CA PHE A 58 -12.40 8.94 1.14
C PHE A 58 -10.96 9.07 1.66
N LEU A 59 -10.50 8.12 2.48
CA LEU A 59 -9.12 8.11 2.98
C LEU A 59 -8.11 7.90 1.85
N LEU A 60 -8.39 7.00 0.92
CA LEU A 60 -7.58 6.75 -0.27
C LEU A 60 -7.47 8.01 -1.14
N ALA A 61 -8.58 8.68 -1.41
CA ALA A 61 -8.62 9.92 -2.18
C ALA A 61 -7.85 11.07 -1.51
N ASN A 62 -7.72 11.04 -0.18
CA ASN A 62 -7.01 12.06 0.59
C ASN A 62 -5.68 11.56 1.18
N MET A 63 -5.09 10.49 0.63
CA MET A 63 -3.88 9.86 1.19
C MET A 63 -2.71 10.84 1.34
N THR A 64 -2.54 11.78 0.41
CA THR A 64 -1.49 12.81 0.50
C THR A 64 -1.56 13.62 1.79
N ILE A 65 -2.76 13.99 2.24
CA ILE A 65 -2.97 14.73 3.48
C ILE A 65 -2.61 13.86 4.70
N LEU A 66 -2.86 12.55 4.63
CA LEU A 66 -2.52 11.60 5.70
C LEU A 66 -1.00 11.36 5.82
N PHE A 67 -0.25 11.51 4.73
CA PHE A 67 1.23 11.42 4.73
C PHE A 67 1.92 12.75 5.05
N LEU A 68 1.21 13.88 4.95
CA LEU A 68 1.75 15.21 5.20
C LEU A 68 2.39 15.37 6.59
N PRO A 69 1.81 14.88 7.71
CA PRO A 69 2.44 14.98 9.03
C PRO A 69 3.81 14.32 9.10
N ALA A 70 3.97 13.16 8.47
CA ALA A 70 5.26 12.47 8.41
C ALA A 70 6.28 13.29 7.60
N ALA A 71 5.85 13.89 6.48
CA ALA A 71 6.71 14.77 5.67
C ALA A 71 7.15 16.02 6.43
N VAL A 72 6.24 16.67 7.17
CA VAL A 72 6.55 17.85 7.99
C VAL A 72 7.48 17.48 9.15
N GLY A 73 7.32 16.30 9.76
CA GLY A 73 8.22 15.83 10.81
C GLY A 73 9.67 15.66 10.33
N ILE A 74 9.88 15.28 9.07
CA ILE A 74 11.21 15.19 8.46
C ILE A 74 11.85 16.59 8.34
N MET A 75 11.06 17.62 8.04
CA MET A 75 11.56 19.00 7.92
C MET A 75 12.11 19.55 9.24
N GLU A 76 11.62 19.08 10.40
CA GLU A 76 12.17 19.44 11.72
C GLU A 76 13.64 19.02 11.86
N ARG A 77 14.07 17.98 11.12
CA ARG A 77 15.45 17.47 11.11
C ARG A 77 16.19 17.76 9.80
N PHE A 78 15.74 18.78 9.05
CA PHE A 78 16.30 19.12 7.75
C PHE A 78 17.82 19.37 7.79
N ASP A 79 18.33 20.00 8.86
CA ASP A 79 19.75 20.25 9.03
C ASP A 79 20.62 18.97 9.06
N ALA A 80 20.07 17.85 9.54
CA ALA A 80 20.77 16.56 9.54
C ALA A 80 20.72 15.86 8.16
N ILE A 81 19.79 16.27 7.29
CA ILE A 81 19.51 15.62 6.01
C ILE A 81 20.16 16.37 4.84
N LYS A 82 20.34 17.70 4.97
CA LYS A 82 20.80 18.59 3.89
C LYS A 82 22.09 18.10 3.21
N ASP A 83 23.04 17.58 3.97
CA ASP A 83 24.34 17.12 3.48
C ASP A 83 24.22 15.81 2.65
N TYR A 84 23.12 15.08 2.83
CA TYR A 84 22.84 13.81 2.17
C TYR A 84 21.79 13.92 1.05
N LEU A 85 21.32 15.12 0.71
CA LEU A 85 20.29 15.31 -0.32
C LEU A 85 20.68 14.71 -1.67
N LEU A 86 21.93 14.91 -2.08
CA LEU A 86 22.43 14.36 -3.35
C LEU A 86 22.45 12.81 -3.33
N PRO A 87 23.06 12.14 -2.33
CA PRO A 87 22.93 10.69 -2.15
C PRO A 87 21.47 10.19 -2.13
N ILE A 88 20.58 10.87 -1.41
CA ILE A 88 19.17 10.48 -1.29
C ILE A 88 18.49 10.50 -2.66
N ILE A 89 18.67 11.56 -3.44
CA ILE A 89 18.09 11.66 -4.79
C ILE A 89 18.59 10.54 -5.69
N VAL A 90 19.90 10.25 -5.67
CA VAL A 90 20.50 9.18 -6.48
C VAL A 90 19.94 7.82 -6.09
N VAL A 91 19.82 7.53 -4.79
CA VAL A 91 19.24 6.27 -4.30
C VAL A 91 17.77 6.15 -4.67
N ILE A 92 16.98 7.23 -4.55
CA ILE A 92 15.57 7.24 -4.93
C ILE A 92 15.41 6.95 -6.42
N LEU A 93 16.12 7.67 -7.28
CA LEU A 93 16.04 7.45 -8.73
C LEU A 93 16.49 6.03 -9.09
N GLY A 94 17.63 5.59 -8.55
CA GLY A 94 18.14 4.24 -8.77
C GLY A 94 17.15 3.16 -8.32
N ALA A 95 16.53 3.32 -7.15
CA ALA A 95 15.52 2.40 -6.63
C ALA A 95 14.27 2.38 -7.51
N ILE A 96 13.80 3.52 -8.01
CA ILE A 96 12.66 3.59 -8.93
C ILE A 96 12.95 2.83 -10.22
N PHE A 97 14.08 3.10 -10.88
CA PHE A 97 14.46 2.41 -12.12
C PHE A 97 14.62 0.91 -11.90
N LEU A 98 15.32 0.52 -10.84
CA LEU A 98 15.52 -0.88 -10.49
C LEU A 98 14.19 -1.58 -10.19
N ASN A 99 13.30 -0.93 -9.43
CA ASN A 99 12.00 -1.47 -9.08
C ASN A 99 11.14 -1.71 -10.33
N ILE A 100 11.04 -0.71 -11.21
CA ILE A 100 10.29 -0.84 -12.47
C ILE A 100 10.86 -1.96 -13.34
N LEU A 101 12.19 -2.02 -13.48
CA LEU A 101 12.85 -3.03 -14.32
C LEU A 101 12.65 -4.45 -13.78
N VAL A 102 12.81 -4.63 -12.47
CA VAL A 102 12.61 -5.93 -11.81
C VAL A 102 11.16 -6.36 -11.88
N ILE A 103 10.21 -5.48 -11.54
CA ILE A 103 8.78 -5.80 -11.63
C ILE A 103 8.40 -6.14 -13.08
N GLY A 104 8.83 -5.30 -14.04
CA GLY A 104 8.55 -5.54 -15.47
C GLY A 104 9.09 -6.89 -15.94
N PHE A 105 10.34 -7.22 -15.59
CA PHE A 105 10.95 -8.50 -15.94
C PHE A 105 10.23 -9.69 -15.28
N VAL A 106 9.91 -9.59 -13.98
CA VAL A 106 9.20 -10.65 -13.25
C VAL A 106 7.81 -10.87 -13.82
N VAL A 107 7.05 -9.81 -14.07
CA VAL A 107 5.72 -9.89 -14.67
C VAL A 107 5.80 -10.50 -16.07
N GLN A 108 6.74 -10.06 -16.91
CA GLN A 108 6.94 -10.61 -18.24
C GLN A 108 7.34 -12.10 -18.20
N PHE A 109 8.23 -12.48 -17.28
CA PHE A 109 8.64 -13.86 -17.09
C PHE A 109 7.47 -14.75 -16.65
N VAL A 110 6.66 -14.29 -15.69
CA VAL A 110 5.46 -15.01 -15.23
C VAL A 110 4.45 -15.12 -16.38
N LYS A 111 4.20 -14.03 -17.11
CA LYS A 111 3.30 -14.03 -18.28
C LYS A 111 3.79 -15.00 -19.35
N GLN A 112 5.05 -14.96 -19.73
CA GLN A 112 5.58 -15.88 -20.76
C GLN A 112 5.55 -17.34 -20.31
N LYS A 113 5.78 -17.62 -19.02
CA LYS A 113 5.85 -18.97 -18.48
C LYS A 113 4.49 -19.61 -18.18
N PHE A 114 3.49 -18.82 -17.76
CA PHE A 114 2.20 -19.32 -17.31
C PHE A 114 1.03 -18.93 -18.23
N GLU A 115 1.15 -17.85 -19.01
CA GLU A 115 0.09 -17.33 -19.88
C GLU A 115 0.32 -17.56 -21.39
N GLY A 116 1.49 -18.06 -21.83
CA GLY A 116 1.72 -18.55 -23.19
C GLY A 116 1.07 -17.74 -24.33
N ASP A 117 1.74 -16.67 -24.79
CA ASP A 117 1.43 -15.87 -25.99
C ASP A 117 -0.06 -15.79 -26.36
N TYR A 118 -0.87 -15.13 -25.51
CA TYR A 118 -2.18 -14.67 -25.92
C TYR A 118 -2.02 -13.71 -27.10
N ILE A 119 -2.35 -14.20 -28.30
CA ILE A 119 -2.59 -13.34 -29.46
C ILE A 119 -3.84 -12.54 -29.14
N ASP A 120 -3.69 -11.26 -28.82
CA ASP A 120 -4.80 -10.31 -28.75
C ASP A 120 -5.48 -10.31 -30.12
N THR A 121 -6.58 -11.06 -30.25
CA THR A 121 -7.39 -11.12 -31.48
C THR A 121 -8.33 -9.92 -31.58
N GLU A 122 -8.00 -8.80 -30.92
CA GLU A 122 -8.78 -7.56 -30.92
C GLU A 122 -8.50 -6.66 -32.14
N GLY A 123 -8.03 -7.25 -33.24
CA GLY A 123 -7.80 -6.56 -34.52
C GLY A 123 -8.59 -7.10 -35.71
N ILE A 124 -9.51 -8.06 -35.52
CA ILE A 124 -10.31 -8.66 -36.61
C ILE A 124 -11.81 -8.39 -36.38
N HIS A 125 -12.17 -7.13 -36.13
CA HIS A 125 -13.54 -6.65 -36.23
C HIS A 125 -13.52 -5.16 -36.61
N ASP A 126 -13.02 -4.86 -37.81
CA ASP A 126 -13.35 -3.64 -38.56
C ASP A 126 -13.47 -4.01 -40.05
#